data_AF-A0A1J5KXI1-F1
#
_entry.id   AF-A0A1J5KXI1-F1
#
_cell.length_a   1.000
_cell.length_b   1.000
_cell.length_c   1.000
_cell.angle_alpha   90.00
_cell.angle_beta   90.00
_cell.angle_gamma   90.00
#
_symmetry.space_group_name_H-M   'P 1'
#
loop_
_entity.id
_entity.type
_entity.pdbx_description
1 polymer ?
#
loop_
_entity_poly.entity_id
_entity_poly.type
_entity_poly.pdbx_seq_one_letter_code
_entity_poly.pdbx_strand_id
1 'polypeptide(L)'
;MQFEQYYKQVSRKQKTDALMWSSVFMFFYLLSGHYAEFSLYTIINNAPALFDYIYDTLPNLSWDVLFASRDENGRAVPGSLIYWGYRLHIQVPLLWETINVAIAATLVSSVIAIVLAFLSASNGYAPASVRVGVRSFVAFLRTMPELAWAVMFVMAYGVGTFPGFVALTLHTIGSLTKLFYESIETISDKPVRGLTACGASPIQRLRYAFWPQIKPTVLSYIFLRFEINFRSSTILGLVGAGGIGQELMTNISLGRHDQVSITLLLIIMVVALIDMTSGVLRKKVISGDAK
;
A
#
# COMPACT_ATOMS: atom_id res chain seq x y z
N MET A 1 -23.05 -19.99 -50.70
CA MET A 1 -23.33 -18.55 -50.95
C MET A 1 -23.83 -17.79 -49.72
N GLN A 2 -24.72 -18.34 -48.87
CA GLN A 2 -25.23 -17.65 -47.67
C GLN A 2 -24.17 -17.38 -46.58
N PHE A 3 -23.19 -18.28 -46.39
CA PHE A 3 -22.11 -18.12 -45.42
C PHE A 3 -21.16 -16.95 -45.73
N GLU A 4 -20.80 -16.78 -47.01
CA GLU A 4 -20.02 -15.65 -47.52
C GLU A 4 -20.70 -14.30 -47.28
N GLN A 5 -22.03 -14.25 -47.47
CA GLN A 5 -22.84 -13.05 -47.24
C GLN A 5 -22.94 -12.73 -45.74
N TYR A 6 -23.13 -13.74 -44.89
CA TYR A 6 -23.14 -13.59 -43.43
C TYR A 6 -21.78 -13.10 -42.90
N TYR A 7 -20.67 -13.68 -43.35
CA TYR A 7 -19.32 -13.26 -42.93
C TYR A 7 -19.01 -11.80 -43.32
N LYS A 8 -19.41 -11.39 -44.53
CA LYS A 8 -19.27 -9.99 -44.98
C LYS A 8 -20.15 -9.03 -44.17
N GLN A 9 -21.35 -9.45 -43.75
CA GLN A 9 -22.21 -8.64 -42.88
C GLN A 9 -21.64 -8.49 -41.47
N VAL A 10 -21.14 -9.58 -40.87
CA VAL A 10 -20.53 -9.56 -39.53
C VAL A 10 -19.24 -8.73 -39.53
N SER A 11 -18.37 -8.89 -40.53
CA SER A 11 -17.13 -8.11 -40.65
C SER A 11 -17.40 -6.63 -40.87
N ARG A 12 -18.41 -6.27 -41.67
CA ARG A 12 -18.82 -4.86 -41.84
C ARG A 12 -19.35 -4.27 -40.54
N LYS A 13 -20.21 -5.00 -39.81
CA LYS A 13 -20.77 -4.56 -38.53
C LYS A 13 -19.67 -4.35 -37.48
N GLN A 14 -18.72 -5.29 -37.37
CA GLN A 14 -17.55 -5.16 -36.49
C GLN A 14 -16.68 -3.96 -36.85
N LYS A 15 -16.47 -3.66 -38.15
CA LYS A 15 -15.72 -2.48 -38.58
C LYS A 15 -16.43 -1.18 -38.24
N THR A 16 -17.74 -1.09 -38.45
CA THR A 16 -18.52 0.09 -38.04
C THR A 16 -18.58 0.26 -36.53
N ASP A 17 -18.74 -0.83 -35.76
CA ASP A 17 -18.77 -0.76 -34.30
C ASP A 17 -17.39 -0.35 -33.76
N ALA A 18 -16.31 -0.91 -34.29
CA ALA A 18 -14.94 -0.51 -33.92
C ALA A 18 -14.65 0.96 -34.26
N LEU A 19 -15.06 1.44 -35.44
CA LEU A 19 -14.90 2.85 -35.83
C LEU A 19 -15.73 3.78 -34.93
N MET A 20 -16.96 3.39 -34.58
CA MET A 20 -17.82 4.14 -33.68
C MET A 20 -17.22 4.22 -32.28
N TRP A 21 -16.80 3.10 -31.69
CA TRP A 21 -16.15 3.08 -30.38
C TRP A 21 -14.82 3.84 -30.37
N SER A 22 -14.04 3.75 -31.46
CA SER A 22 -12.79 4.50 -31.59
C SER A 22 -13.04 6.00 -31.69
N SER A 23 -14.11 6.41 -32.40
CA SER A 23 -14.50 7.83 -32.51
C SER A 23 -15.03 8.38 -31.20
N VAL A 24 -15.82 7.60 -30.46
CA VAL A 24 -16.30 7.96 -29.10
C VAL A 24 -15.12 8.08 -28.14
N PHE A 25 -14.18 7.12 -28.17
CA PHE A 25 -12.96 7.19 -27.36
C PHE A 25 -12.11 8.42 -27.72
N MET A 26 -11.90 8.68 -29.01
CA MET A 26 -11.16 9.86 -29.49
C MET A 26 -11.85 11.16 -29.06
N PHE A 27 -13.17 11.22 -29.12
CA PHE A 27 -13.96 12.35 -28.65
C PHE A 27 -13.78 12.59 -27.15
N PHE A 28 -13.91 11.54 -26.32
CA PHE A 28 -13.68 11.67 -24.88
C PHE A 28 -12.21 12.01 -24.56
N TYR A 29 -11.25 11.51 -25.32
CA TYR A 29 -9.83 11.85 -25.17
C TYR A 29 -9.58 13.33 -25.46
N LEU A 30 -10.10 13.85 -26.57
CA LEU A 30 -9.97 15.26 -26.94
C LEU A 30 -10.75 16.18 -25.97
N LEU A 31 -11.94 15.77 -25.54
CA LEU A 31 -12.74 16.48 -24.56
C LEU A 31 -12.03 16.51 -23.20
N SER A 32 -11.45 15.39 -22.77
CA SER A 32 -10.61 15.32 -21.57
C SER A 32 -9.38 16.21 -21.69
N GLY A 33 -8.74 16.26 -22.86
CA GLY A 33 -7.60 17.14 -23.11
C GLY A 33 -7.97 18.64 -23.13
N HIS A 34 -9.22 18.97 -23.43
CA HIS A 34 -9.73 20.34 -23.38
C HIS A 34 -10.09 20.78 -21.95
N TYR A 35 -10.67 19.90 -21.14
CA TYR A 35 -11.06 20.21 -19.75
C TYR A 35 -9.93 20.01 -18.74
N ALA A 36 -9.02 19.08 -18.98
CA ALA A 36 -7.78 19.05 -18.23
C ALA A 36 -6.97 20.28 -18.66
N GLU A 37 -6.57 21.13 -17.72
CA GLU A 37 -5.64 22.25 -17.93
C GLU A 37 -4.21 21.77 -18.31
N PHE A 38 -4.12 20.66 -19.04
CA PHE A 38 -2.91 19.99 -19.48
C PHE A 38 -2.32 20.73 -20.66
N SER A 39 -1.73 21.89 -20.38
CA SER A 39 -1.00 22.67 -21.35
C SER A 39 0.41 22.11 -21.51
N LEU A 40 0.72 21.53 -22.68
CA LEU A 40 2.08 21.09 -23.03
C LEU A 40 3.11 22.20 -22.83
N TYR A 41 2.69 23.45 -23.06
CA TYR A 41 3.52 24.64 -22.86
C TYR A 41 3.93 24.82 -21.39
N THR A 42 3.00 24.61 -20.45
CA THR A 42 3.30 24.70 -19.01
C THR A 42 4.25 23.59 -18.56
N ILE A 43 4.13 22.39 -19.13
CA ILE A 43 5.02 21.26 -18.82
C ILE A 43 6.43 21.54 -19.31
N ILE A 44 6.58 21.97 -20.57
CA ILE A 44 7.90 22.23 -21.15
C ILE A 44 8.58 23.41 -20.44
N ASN A 45 7.83 24.46 -20.08
CA ASN A 45 8.40 25.63 -19.42
C ASN A 45 8.78 25.40 -17.96
N ASN A 46 8.04 24.55 -17.24
CA ASN A 46 8.38 24.20 -15.84
C ASN A 46 9.28 22.96 -15.74
N ALA A 47 9.58 22.27 -16.84
CA ALA A 47 10.47 21.12 -16.83
C ALA A 47 11.86 21.44 -16.23
N PRO A 48 12.52 22.58 -16.54
CA PRO A 48 13.79 22.93 -15.90
C PRO A 48 13.70 23.00 -14.37
N ALA A 49 12.64 23.60 -13.83
CA ALA A 49 12.45 23.75 -12.39
C ALA A 49 12.37 22.39 -11.65
N LEU A 50 11.81 21.36 -12.31
CA LEU A 50 11.83 19.99 -11.78
C LEU A 50 13.26 19.47 -11.65
N PHE A 51 14.09 19.65 -12.69
CA PHE A 51 15.47 19.19 -12.68
C PHE A 51 16.34 19.98 -11.70
N ASP A 52 16.11 21.29 -11.57
CA ASP A 52 16.76 22.13 -10.57
C ASP A 52 16.47 21.62 -9.16
N TYR A 53 15.19 21.34 -8.85
CA TYR A 53 14.81 20.78 -7.55
C TYR A 53 15.44 19.40 -7.29
N ILE A 54 15.51 18.54 -8.29
CA ILE A 54 16.18 17.23 -8.18
C ILE A 54 17.67 17.41 -7.91
N TYR A 55 18.32 18.31 -8.64
CA TYR A 55 19.74 18.61 -8.49
C TYR A 55 20.06 19.15 -7.09
N ASP A 56 19.27 20.11 -6.61
CA ASP A 56 19.41 20.67 -5.26
C ASP A 56 19.18 19.64 -4.16
N THR A 57 18.33 18.64 -4.43
CA THR A 57 18.05 17.54 -3.51
C THR A 57 19.10 16.43 -3.57
N LEU A 58 20.06 16.45 -4.51
CA LEU A 58 21.15 15.47 -4.46
C LEU A 58 22.12 15.84 -3.33
N PRO A 59 22.66 14.84 -2.59
CA PRO A 59 23.58 15.11 -1.51
C PRO A 59 24.88 15.70 -2.09
N ASN A 60 25.22 16.92 -1.69
CA ASN A 60 26.46 17.57 -2.09
C ASN A 60 27.64 17.03 -1.25
N LEU A 61 28.03 15.78 -1.49
CA LEU A 61 29.13 15.12 -0.79
C LEU A 61 30.45 15.35 -1.53
N SER A 62 31.47 15.81 -0.80
CA SER A 62 32.79 16.10 -1.36
C SER A 62 33.79 15.03 -0.91
N TRP A 63 34.47 14.39 -1.87
CA TRP A 63 35.35 13.24 -1.62
C TRP A 63 36.51 13.53 -0.67
N ASP A 64 36.99 14.76 -0.69
CA ASP A 64 38.06 15.31 0.13
C ASP A 64 37.70 15.42 1.62
N VAL A 65 36.43 15.66 1.94
CA VAL A 65 35.93 15.84 3.32
C VAL A 65 34.88 14.81 3.73
N LEU A 66 34.69 13.75 2.94
CA LEU A 66 33.61 12.77 3.11
C LEU A 66 33.61 12.15 4.52
N PHE A 67 34.80 11.78 5.01
CA PHE A 67 35.04 11.22 6.34
C PHE A 67 35.70 12.23 7.30
N ALA A 68 35.67 13.52 6.96
CA ALA A 68 36.15 14.55 7.87
C ALA A 68 35.34 14.51 9.17
N SER A 69 36.06 14.60 10.28
CA SER A 69 35.44 14.79 11.59
C SER A 69 34.89 16.21 11.71
N ARG A 70 34.36 16.56 12.88
CA ARG A 70 33.95 17.93 13.17
C ARG A 70 35.13 18.88 13.03
N ASP A 71 34.85 20.11 12.59
CA ASP A 71 35.85 21.17 12.51
C ASP A 71 36.41 21.53 13.91
N GLU A 72 37.40 22.41 13.92
CA GLU A 72 38.00 22.96 15.15
C GLU A 72 36.99 23.62 16.11
N ASN A 73 35.83 24.03 15.61
CA ASN A 73 34.73 24.64 16.35
C ASN A 73 33.64 23.63 16.76
N GLY A 74 33.83 22.34 16.50
CA GLY A 74 32.89 21.27 16.80
C GLY A 74 31.68 21.18 15.86
N ARG A 75 31.67 21.91 14.73
CA ARG A 75 30.62 21.89 13.70
C ARG A 75 30.90 20.80 12.67
N ALA A 76 29.84 20.28 12.06
CA ALA A 76 30.00 19.32 10.97
C ALA A 76 30.46 20.03 9.70
N VAL A 77 31.48 19.50 9.04
CA VAL A 77 32.07 20.09 7.83
C VAL A 77 31.09 19.94 6.67
N PRO A 78 30.68 21.03 5.97
CA PRO A 78 29.84 20.94 4.79
C PRO A 78 30.45 19.97 3.75
N GLY A 79 29.63 19.10 3.18
CA GLY A 79 30.08 18.04 2.26
C GLY A 79 30.57 16.74 2.92
N SER A 80 30.69 16.70 4.27
CA SER A 80 30.95 15.45 5.01
C SER A 80 29.67 14.63 5.24
N LEU A 81 29.83 13.32 5.48
CA LEU A 81 28.72 12.45 5.90
C LEU A 81 28.11 12.87 7.24
N ILE A 82 28.90 13.44 8.15
CA ILE A 82 28.44 13.93 9.45
C ILE A 82 27.51 15.12 9.27
N TYR A 83 27.84 16.03 8.34
CA TYR A 83 26.98 17.18 8.02
C TYR A 83 25.70 16.71 7.35
N TRP A 84 25.77 15.80 6.39
CA TRP A 84 24.58 15.27 5.74
C TRP A 84 23.65 14.54 6.72
N GLY A 85 24.24 13.73 7.61
CA GLY A 85 23.55 12.90 8.59
C GLY A 85 23.28 13.55 9.96
N TYR A 86 23.40 14.86 10.12
CA TYR A 86 23.35 15.48 11.45
C TYR A 86 22.02 15.27 12.19
N ARG A 87 20.89 15.08 11.46
CA ARG A 87 19.55 14.82 12.03
C ARG A 87 19.16 13.34 12.08
N LEU A 88 20.09 12.41 11.83
CA LEU A 88 19.79 10.97 11.93
C LEU A 88 19.23 10.58 13.30
N HIS A 89 19.67 11.23 14.36
CA HIS A 89 19.16 11.03 15.72
C HIS A 89 17.66 11.37 15.89
N ILE A 90 17.08 12.15 14.97
CA ILE A 90 15.64 12.47 14.91
C ILE A 90 14.93 11.57 13.87
N GLN A 91 15.54 11.40 12.70
CA GLN A 91 14.94 10.65 11.58
C GLN A 91 14.81 9.15 11.88
N VAL A 92 15.80 8.54 12.54
CA VAL A 92 15.78 7.09 12.86
C VAL A 92 14.66 6.74 13.84
N PRO A 93 14.44 7.46 14.96
CA PRO A 93 13.27 7.25 15.80
C PRO A 93 11.94 7.42 15.07
N LEU A 94 11.81 8.42 14.19
CA LEU A 94 10.58 8.65 13.41
C LEU A 94 10.32 7.53 12.39
N LEU A 95 11.37 6.98 11.78
CA LEU A 95 11.27 5.77 10.95
C LEU A 95 10.78 4.59 11.78
N TRP A 96 11.32 4.40 12.98
CA TRP A 96 10.89 3.35 13.88
C TRP A 96 9.42 3.53 14.28
N GLU A 97 8.98 4.75 14.56
CA GLU A 97 7.58 5.07 14.82
C GLU A 97 6.69 4.71 13.61
N THR A 98 7.13 5.05 12.40
CA THR A 98 6.42 4.73 11.14
C THR A 98 6.27 3.22 10.93
N ILE A 99 7.32 2.45 11.22
CA ILE A 99 7.30 0.98 11.17
C ILE A 99 6.31 0.44 12.21
N ASN A 100 6.34 0.93 13.44
CA ASN A 100 5.44 0.48 14.51
C ASN A 100 3.97 0.76 14.19
N VAL A 101 3.66 1.94 13.63
CA VAL A 101 2.31 2.27 13.16
C VAL A 101 1.85 1.29 12.10
N ALA A 102 2.70 0.97 11.13
CA ALA A 102 2.37 -0.02 10.09
C ALA A 102 2.15 -1.42 10.66
N ILE A 103 3.04 -1.90 11.56
CA ILE A 103 2.89 -3.20 12.24
C ILE A 103 1.59 -3.24 13.04
N ALA A 104 1.35 -2.24 13.89
CA ALA A 104 0.18 -2.17 14.75
C ALA A 104 -1.10 -2.16 13.92
N ALA A 105 -1.17 -1.33 12.88
CA ALA A 105 -2.32 -1.25 12.00
C ALA A 105 -2.58 -2.60 11.32
N THR A 106 -1.54 -3.24 10.76
CA THR A 106 -1.67 -4.55 10.11
C THR A 106 -2.11 -5.63 11.09
N LEU A 107 -1.55 -5.70 12.29
CA LEU A 107 -1.91 -6.72 13.29
C LEU A 107 -3.37 -6.58 13.74
N VAL A 108 -3.77 -5.37 14.14
CA VAL A 108 -5.15 -5.11 14.59
C VAL A 108 -6.14 -5.40 13.48
N SER A 109 -5.85 -4.91 12.26
CA SER A 109 -6.71 -5.17 11.11
C SER A 109 -6.76 -6.64 10.73
N SER A 110 -5.67 -7.39 10.88
CA SER A 110 -5.64 -8.83 10.56
C SER A 110 -6.54 -9.63 11.49
N VAL A 111 -6.49 -9.35 12.80
CA VAL A 111 -7.35 -10.03 13.79
C VAL A 111 -8.83 -9.76 13.50
N ILE A 112 -9.18 -8.48 13.30
CA ILE A 112 -10.57 -8.09 12.99
C ILE A 112 -11.00 -8.68 11.63
N ALA A 113 -10.13 -8.62 10.63
CA ALA A 113 -10.42 -9.15 9.30
C ALA A 113 -10.64 -10.65 9.28
N ILE A 114 -9.91 -11.44 10.08
CA ILE A 114 -10.15 -12.89 10.20
C ILE A 114 -11.58 -13.13 10.68
N VAL A 115 -12.01 -12.43 11.74
CA VAL A 115 -13.37 -12.57 12.30
C VAL A 115 -14.42 -12.18 11.26
N LEU A 116 -14.26 -11.01 10.64
CA LEU A 116 -15.20 -10.54 9.61
C LEU A 116 -15.21 -11.41 8.35
N ALA A 117 -14.08 -12.05 8.01
CA ALA A 117 -13.98 -12.93 6.86
C ALA A 117 -14.80 -14.20 7.05
N PHE A 118 -14.79 -14.81 8.23
CA PHE A 118 -15.66 -15.94 8.55
C PHE A 118 -17.15 -15.58 8.48
N LEU A 119 -17.52 -14.35 8.86
CA LEU A 119 -18.90 -13.84 8.71
C LEU A 119 -19.28 -13.51 7.26
N SER A 120 -18.28 -13.23 6.42
CA SER A 120 -18.47 -12.80 5.03
C SER A 120 -18.37 -13.93 4.00
N ALA A 121 -17.77 -15.07 4.35
CA ALA A 121 -17.54 -16.18 3.44
C ALA A 121 -18.86 -16.88 3.05
N SER A 122 -19.04 -17.19 1.75
CA SER A 122 -20.28 -17.79 1.26
C SER A 122 -20.48 -19.25 1.66
N ASN A 123 -19.38 -19.97 1.84
CA ASN A 123 -19.32 -21.33 2.39
C ASN A 123 -19.34 -21.35 3.94
N GLY A 124 -19.45 -20.18 4.58
CA GLY A 124 -19.59 -20.06 6.03
C GLY A 124 -21.02 -20.24 6.52
N TYR A 125 -21.18 -20.34 7.84
CA TYR A 125 -22.47 -20.54 8.52
C TYR A 125 -23.28 -19.25 8.74
N ALA A 126 -22.76 -18.09 8.34
CA ALA A 126 -23.41 -16.80 8.59
C ALA A 126 -24.67 -16.59 7.71
N PRO A 127 -25.77 -16.04 8.26
CA PRO A 127 -26.96 -15.69 7.49
C PRO A 127 -26.65 -14.75 6.33
N ALA A 128 -27.45 -14.83 5.25
CA ALA A 128 -27.25 -14.01 4.07
C ALA A 128 -27.28 -12.50 4.35
N SER A 129 -28.15 -12.05 5.26
CA SER A 129 -28.24 -10.64 5.68
C SER A 129 -26.96 -10.14 6.35
N VAL A 130 -26.41 -10.91 7.30
CA VAL A 130 -25.14 -10.61 7.98
C VAL A 130 -24.01 -10.54 6.96
N ARG A 131 -23.95 -11.51 6.05
CA ARG A 131 -22.93 -11.58 5.01
C ARG A 131 -22.93 -10.34 4.11
N VAL A 132 -24.11 -9.94 3.62
CA VAL A 132 -24.27 -8.74 2.80
C VAL A 132 -23.92 -7.49 3.60
N GLY A 133 -24.38 -7.38 4.84
CA GLY A 133 -24.08 -6.25 5.72
C GLY A 133 -22.58 -6.06 5.95
N VAL A 134 -21.87 -7.13 6.33
CA VAL A 134 -20.42 -7.09 6.55
C VAL A 134 -19.68 -6.78 5.25
N ARG A 135 -20.05 -7.41 4.12
CA ARG A 135 -19.43 -7.13 2.81
C ARG A 135 -19.61 -5.68 2.38
N SER A 136 -20.79 -5.10 2.58
CA SER A 136 -21.06 -3.69 2.27
C SER A 136 -20.27 -2.75 3.17
N PHE A 137 -20.20 -3.04 4.48
CA PHE A 137 -19.42 -2.24 5.42
C PHE A 137 -17.91 -2.27 5.08
N VAL A 138 -17.38 -3.46 4.84
CA VAL A 138 -15.98 -3.67 4.44
C VAL A 138 -15.69 -3.02 3.09
N ALA A 139 -16.65 -3.03 2.16
CA ALA A 139 -16.55 -2.30 0.89
C ALA A 139 -16.47 -0.79 1.12
N PHE A 140 -17.31 -0.23 1.99
CA PHE A 140 -17.25 1.18 2.36
C PHE A 140 -15.88 1.58 2.93
N LEU A 141 -15.34 0.81 3.89
CA LEU A 141 -14.04 1.10 4.52
C LEU A 141 -12.89 1.23 3.50
N ARG A 142 -12.88 0.39 2.46
CA ARG A 142 -11.83 0.37 1.43
C ARG A 142 -12.08 1.30 0.25
N THR A 143 -13.31 1.78 0.05
CA THR A 143 -13.62 2.74 -1.02
C THR A 143 -13.05 4.13 -0.72
N MET A 144 -12.99 4.50 0.57
CA MET A 144 -12.34 5.74 1.00
C MET A 144 -10.81 5.61 0.89
N PRO A 145 -10.14 6.56 0.20
CA PRO A 145 -8.68 6.63 0.19
C PRO A 145 -8.09 6.80 1.59
N GLU A 146 -6.95 6.17 1.86
CA GLU A 146 -6.27 6.25 3.16
C GLU A 146 -5.92 7.69 3.54
N LEU A 147 -5.58 8.54 2.57
CA LEU A 147 -5.31 9.96 2.78
C LEU A 147 -6.56 10.72 3.26
N ALA A 148 -7.74 10.40 2.74
CA ALA A 148 -8.98 11.04 3.15
C ALA A 148 -9.29 10.70 4.62
N TRP A 149 -9.14 9.43 5.00
CA TRP A 149 -9.22 9.02 6.40
C TRP A 149 -8.22 9.76 7.28
N ALA A 150 -6.96 9.85 6.85
CA ALA A 150 -5.90 10.50 7.61
C ALA A 150 -6.23 11.97 7.87
N VAL A 151 -6.63 12.73 6.84
CA VAL A 151 -7.00 14.13 7.00
C VAL A 151 -8.18 14.30 7.96
N MET A 152 -9.23 13.48 7.81
CA MET A 152 -10.38 13.52 8.73
C MET A 152 -9.96 13.28 10.19
N PHE A 153 -9.11 12.29 10.46
CA PHE A 153 -8.70 11.98 11.82
C PHE A 153 -7.67 12.97 12.37
N VAL A 154 -6.81 13.56 11.53
CA VAL A 154 -5.94 14.66 11.95
C VAL A 154 -6.77 15.87 12.35
N MET A 155 -7.85 16.19 11.63
CA MET A 155 -8.76 17.26 12.01
C MET A 155 -9.52 16.96 13.31
N ALA A 156 -9.83 15.69 13.57
CA ALA A 156 -10.58 15.27 14.77
C ALA A 156 -9.70 15.15 16.03
N TYR A 157 -8.49 14.59 15.91
CA TYR A 157 -7.62 14.24 17.04
C TYR A 157 -6.34 15.09 17.11
N GLY A 158 -6.09 15.95 16.13
CA GLY A 158 -4.86 16.71 16.00
C GLY A 158 -3.76 15.97 15.24
N VAL A 159 -2.64 16.67 15.01
CA VAL A 159 -1.45 16.13 14.35
C VAL A 159 -0.80 15.06 15.23
N GLY A 160 -0.46 13.92 14.65
CA GLY A 160 0.20 12.83 15.36
C GLY A 160 0.02 11.46 14.69
N THR A 161 0.64 10.43 15.26
CA THR A 161 0.62 9.07 14.70
C THR A 161 -0.67 8.29 14.92
N PHE A 162 -1.46 8.67 15.92
CA PHE A 162 -2.75 8.05 16.17
C PHE A 162 -3.74 8.19 14.98
N PRO A 163 -3.96 9.39 14.39
CA PRO A 163 -4.72 9.52 13.14
C PRO A 163 -4.27 8.59 12.01
N GLY A 164 -2.96 8.48 11.80
CA GLY A 164 -2.38 7.61 10.78
C GLY A 164 -2.67 6.13 11.06
N PHE A 165 -2.49 5.71 12.31
CA PHE A 165 -2.83 4.35 12.75
C PHE A 165 -4.31 4.03 12.47
N VAL A 166 -5.25 4.89 12.90
CA VAL A 166 -6.69 4.65 12.70
C VAL A 166 -7.05 4.61 11.21
N ALA A 167 -6.52 5.55 10.42
CA ALA A 167 -6.73 5.59 8.97
C ALA A 167 -6.28 4.30 8.27
N LEU A 168 -5.06 3.85 8.56
CA LEU A 168 -4.51 2.60 8.02
C LEU A 168 -5.31 1.39 8.51
N THR A 169 -5.68 1.35 9.78
CA THR A 169 -6.43 0.23 10.36
C THR A 169 -7.77 0.04 9.66
N LEU A 170 -8.55 1.12 9.47
CA LEU A 170 -9.87 1.04 8.84
C LEU A 170 -9.77 0.55 7.39
N HIS A 171 -8.89 1.15 6.59
CA HIS A 171 -8.71 0.73 5.20
C HIS A 171 -8.19 -0.70 5.09
N THR A 172 -7.26 -1.09 5.98
CA THR A 172 -6.68 -2.44 6.01
C THR A 172 -7.71 -3.49 6.46
N ILE A 173 -8.61 -3.19 7.40
CA ILE A 173 -9.72 -4.09 7.78
C ILE A 173 -10.57 -4.39 6.54
N GLY A 174 -10.98 -3.34 5.82
CA GLY A 174 -11.76 -3.45 4.58
C GLY A 174 -11.09 -4.35 3.54
N SER A 175 -9.80 -4.13 3.36
CA SER A 175 -8.99 -4.84 2.38
C SER A 175 -8.71 -6.30 2.75
N LEU A 176 -8.22 -6.57 3.96
CA LEU A 176 -7.88 -7.93 4.40
C LEU A 176 -9.12 -8.80 4.51
N THR A 177 -10.25 -8.25 4.99
CA THR A 177 -11.49 -9.03 5.10
C THR A 177 -11.90 -9.56 3.72
N LYS A 178 -11.84 -8.72 2.69
CA LYS A 178 -12.13 -9.11 1.29
C LYS A 178 -11.23 -10.26 0.84
N LEU A 179 -9.92 -10.09 0.97
CA LEU A 179 -8.94 -11.07 0.55
C LEU A 179 -9.07 -12.40 1.32
N PHE A 180 -9.34 -12.32 2.63
CA PHE A 180 -9.50 -13.50 3.48
C PHE A 180 -10.77 -14.26 3.16
N TYR A 181 -11.94 -13.60 3.00
CA TYR A 181 -13.16 -14.34 2.70
C TYR A 181 -13.11 -14.97 1.31
N GLU A 182 -12.50 -14.32 0.31
CA GLU A 182 -12.30 -14.92 -1.02
C GLU A 182 -11.40 -16.15 -0.92
N SER A 183 -10.36 -16.10 -0.09
CA SER A 183 -9.49 -17.25 0.17
C SER A 183 -10.21 -18.39 0.89
N ILE A 184 -11.13 -18.06 1.80
CA ILE A 184 -11.96 -19.05 2.47
C ILE A 184 -12.92 -19.71 1.46
N GLU A 185 -13.47 -18.96 0.52
CA GLU A 185 -14.40 -19.47 -0.50
C GLU A 185 -13.75 -20.41 -1.52
N THR A 186 -12.44 -20.33 -1.73
CA THR A 186 -11.72 -21.15 -2.72
C THR A 186 -11.27 -22.51 -2.21
N ILE A 187 -11.35 -22.78 -0.89
CA ILE A 187 -10.85 -24.03 -0.31
C ILE A 187 -11.69 -25.25 -0.69
N SER A 188 -11.05 -26.43 -0.67
CA SER A 188 -11.76 -27.69 -0.87
C SER A 188 -12.40 -28.18 0.42
N ASP A 189 -13.67 -28.55 0.34
CA ASP A 189 -14.40 -29.19 1.45
C ASP A 189 -14.06 -30.68 1.62
N LYS A 190 -13.26 -31.28 0.71
CA LYS A 190 -12.90 -32.72 0.76
C LYS A 190 -12.21 -33.12 2.08
N PRO A 191 -11.16 -32.42 2.58
CA PRO A 191 -10.49 -32.80 3.83
C PRO A 191 -11.40 -32.62 5.05
N VAL A 192 -12.29 -31.63 5.02
CA VAL A 192 -13.26 -31.34 6.09
C VAL A 192 -14.29 -32.46 6.19
N ARG A 193 -14.82 -32.93 5.06
CA ARG A 193 -15.74 -34.08 5.01
C ARG A 193 -15.05 -35.39 5.43
N GLY A 194 -13.79 -35.59 5.03
CA GLY A 194 -13.00 -36.75 5.45
C GLY A 194 -12.88 -36.84 6.98
N LEU A 195 -12.47 -35.75 7.63
CA LEU A 195 -12.42 -35.70 9.10
C LEU A 195 -13.80 -35.84 9.75
N THR A 196 -14.85 -35.30 9.13
CA THR A 196 -16.23 -35.45 9.62
C THR A 196 -16.65 -36.93 9.64
N ALA A 197 -16.31 -37.70 8.59
CA ALA A 197 -16.62 -39.12 8.51
C ALA A 197 -15.89 -39.95 9.59
N CYS A 198 -14.73 -39.48 10.06
CA CYS A 198 -13.98 -40.07 11.17
C CYS A 198 -14.49 -39.65 12.56
N GLY A 199 -15.59 -38.89 12.66
CA GLY A 199 -16.14 -38.41 13.93
C GLY A 199 -15.39 -37.23 14.54
N ALA A 200 -14.59 -36.49 13.76
CA ALA A 200 -13.85 -35.35 14.28
C ALA A 200 -14.76 -34.19 14.72
N SER A 201 -14.43 -33.58 15.86
CA SER A 201 -15.14 -32.40 16.37
C SER A 201 -14.97 -31.17 15.46
N PRO A 202 -15.85 -30.15 15.53
CA PRO A 202 -15.73 -28.93 14.72
C PRO A 202 -14.38 -28.23 14.83
N ILE A 203 -13.79 -28.21 16.03
CA ILE A 203 -12.47 -27.62 16.30
C ILE A 203 -11.36 -28.43 15.64
N GLN A 204 -11.44 -29.76 15.66
CA GLN A 204 -10.48 -30.62 14.95
C GLN A 204 -10.57 -30.41 13.44
N ARG A 205 -11.79 -30.30 12.88
CA ARG A 205 -11.97 -29.99 11.45
C ARG A 205 -11.38 -28.63 11.08
N LEU A 206 -11.63 -27.61 11.89
CA LEU A 206 -11.08 -26.27 11.69
C LEU A 206 -9.54 -26.29 11.72
N ARG A 207 -8.95 -26.95 12.72
CA ARG A 207 -7.50 -26.96 12.94
C ARG A 207 -6.73 -27.82 11.94
N TYR A 208 -7.27 -28.98 11.57
CA TYR A 208 -6.54 -30.01 10.81
C TYR A 208 -6.95 -30.13 9.34
N ALA A 209 -8.13 -29.66 8.94
CA ALA A 209 -8.55 -29.66 7.54
C ALA A 209 -8.63 -28.25 6.94
N PHE A 210 -9.23 -27.29 7.66
CA PHE A 210 -9.49 -25.96 7.12
C PHE A 210 -8.27 -25.03 7.22
N TRP A 211 -7.73 -24.82 8.42
CA TRP A 211 -6.65 -23.87 8.70
C TRP A 211 -5.39 -24.12 7.85
N PRO A 212 -4.92 -25.37 7.63
CA PRO A 212 -3.74 -25.63 6.82
C PRO A 212 -3.91 -25.18 5.35
N GLN A 213 -5.14 -25.22 4.81
CA GLN A 213 -5.42 -24.78 3.44
C GLN A 213 -5.35 -23.26 3.28
N ILE A 214 -5.86 -22.49 4.26
CA ILE A 214 -5.92 -21.02 4.17
C ILE A 214 -4.68 -20.31 4.72
N LYS A 215 -3.97 -20.92 5.68
CA LYS A 215 -2.86 -20.28 6.42
C LYS A 215 -1.80 -19.66 5.50
N PRO A 216 -1.32 -20.34 4.42
CA PRO A 216 -0.30 -19.76 3.55
C PRO A 216 -0.76 -18.48 2.87
N THR A 217 -1.99 -18.47 2.38
CA THR A 217 -2.61 -17.33 1.69
C THR A 217 -2.88 -16.18 2.65
N VAL A 218 -3.42 -16.47 3.84
CA VAL A 218 -3.67 -15.46 4.89
C VAL A 218 -2.37 -14.75 5.28
N LEU A 219 -1.32 -15.52 5.61
CA LEU A 219 -0.02 -14.94 5.98
C LEU A 219 0.60 -14.12 4.84
N SER A 220 0.51 -14.62 3.60
CA SER A 220 0.96 -13.90 2.40
C SER A 220 0.31 -12.52 2.29
N TYR A 221 -1.00 -12.42 2.51
CA TYR A 221 -1.71 -11.13 2.49
C TYR A 221 -1.40 -10.24 3.68
N ILE A 222 -1.15 -10.80 4.87
CA ILE A 222 -0.72 -10.01 6.04
C ILE A 222 0.63 -9.36 5.74
N PHE A 223 1.61 -10.10 5.22
CA PHE A 223 2.91 -9.53 4.83
C PHE A 223 2.78 -8.51 3.72
N LEU A 224 1.93 -8.77 2.71
CA LEU A 224 1.64 -7.78 1.67
C LEU A 224 1.11 -6.47 2.25
N ARG A 225 0.17 -6.57 3.18
CA ARG A 225 -0.48 -5.40 3.78
C ARG A 225 0.42 -4.68 4.74
N PHE A 226 1.33 -5.36 5.41
CA PHE A 226 2.37 -4.71 6.21
C PHE A 226 3.25 -3.79 5.34
N GLU A 227 3.75 -4.30 4.22
CA GLU A 227 4.57 -3.50 3.29
C GLU A 227 3.79 -2.29 2.73
N ILE A 228 2.54 -2.52 2.30
CA ILE A 228 1.67 -1.44 1.82
C ILE A 228 1.43 -0.41 2.92
N ASN A 229 1.10 -0.84 4.14
CA ASN A 229 0.81 0.07 5.25
C ASN A 229 2.03 0.90 5.64
N PHE A 230 3.24 0.35 5.55
CA PHE A 230 4.46 1.12 5.77
C PHE A 230 4.63 2.22 4.72
N ARG A 231 4.47 1.88 3.44
CA ARG A 231 4.55 2.85 2.33
C ARG A 231 3.46 3.91 2.44
N SER A 232 2.25 3.53 2.81
CA SER A 232 1.15 4.46 3.02
C SER A 232 1.42 5.37 4.22
N SER A 233 1.91 4.84 5.34
CA SER A 233 2.24 5.62 6.54
C SER A 233 3.20 6.78 6.25
N THR A 234 4.19 6.58 5.36
CA THR A 234 5.12 7.67 4.98
C THR A 234 4.41 8.79 4.21
N ILE A 235 3.42 8.48 3.38
CA ILE A 235 2.61 9.47 2.65
C ILE A 235 1.63 10.16 3.60
N LEU A 236 0.99 9.40 4.50
CA LEU A 236 0.06 9.94 5.49
C LEU A 236 0.75 10.93 6.44
N GLY A 237 2.03 10.71 6.76
CA GLY A 237 2.80 11.67 7.57
C GLY A 237 2.89 13.07 6.94
N LEU A 238 2.82 13.18 5.61
CA LEU A 238 2.84 14.47 4.90
C LEU A 238 1.61 15.35 5.24
N VAL A 239 0.49 14.73 5.60
CA VAL A 239 -0.76 15.43 5.96
C VAL A 239 -0.93 15.60 7.48
N GLY A 240 0.12 15.37 8.27
CA GLY A 240 0.12 15.52 9.72
C GLY A 240 -0.20 14.24 10.49
N ALA A 241 -0.15 13.08 9.85
CA ALA A 241 -0.33 11.79 10.54
C ALA A 241 0.95 11.25 11.22
N GLY A 242 1.93 12.13 11.50
CA GLY A 242 3.15 11.78 12.24
C GLY A 242 4.21 10.99 11.47
N GLY A 243 5.21 10.50 12.20
CA GLY A 243 6.28 9.65 11.67
C GLY A 243 7.24 10.36 10.71
N ILE A 244 7.94 9.57 9.89
CA ILE A 244 8.99 10.07 8.98
C ILE A 244 8.44 10.97 7.87
N GLY A 245 7.18 10.76 7.48
CA GLY A 245 6.52 11.58 6.47
C GLY A 245 6.37 13.03 6.92
N GLN A 246 6.04 13.26 8.20
CA GLN A 246 5.90 14.62 8.73
C GLN A 246 7.25 15.35 8.75
N GLU A 247 8.32 14.65 9.10
CA GLU A 247 9.68 15.19 9.06
C GLU A 247 10.14 15.48 7.63
N LEU A 248 9.81 14.62 6.67
CA LEU A 248 10.04 14.87 5.25
C LEU A 248 9.33 16.14 4.79
N MET A 249 8.04 16.28 5.09
CA MET A 249 7.26 17.48 4.75
C MET A 249 7.84 18.73 5.39
N THR A 250 8.24 18.65 6.65
CA THR A 250 8.88 19.76 7.37
C THR A 250 10.17 20.21 6.70
N ASN A 251 11.03 19.28 6.27
CA ASN A 251 12.27 19.63 5.58
C ASN A 251 12.03 20.22 4.19
N ILE A 252 11.03 19.73 3.46
CA ILE A 252 10.59 20.30 2.18
C ILE A 252 10.11 21.75 2.40
N SER A 253 9.22 21.98 3.37
CA SER A 253 8.70 23.32 3.67
C SER A 253 9.76 24.32 4.12
N LEU A 254 10.83 23.83 4.78
CA LEU A 254 11.96 24.65 5.23
C LEU A 254 13.06 24.82 4.18
N GLY A 255 12.93 24.25 2.98
CA GLY A 255 13.97 24.29 1.94
C GLY A 255 15.27 23.58 2.32
N ARG A 256 15.20 22.59 3.23
CA ARG A 256 16.38 21.85 3.72
C ARG A 256 16.68 20.65 2.82
N HIS A 257 17.14 20.92 1.60
CA HIS A 257 17.36 19.90 0.57
C HIS A 257 18.29 18.75 1.01
N ASP A 258 19.37 19.05 1.74
CA ASP A 258 20.25 18.05 2.35
C ASP A 258 19.47 17.05 3.22
N GLN A 259 18.51 17.54 3.99
CA GLN A 259 17.72 16.71 4.91
C GLN A 259 16.57 15.98 4.21
N VAL A 260 16.03 16.55 3.13
CA VAL A 260 15.10 15.85 2.24
C VAL A 260 15.79 14.62 1.64
N SER A 261 17.01 14.80 1.12
CA SER A 261 17.76 13.76 0.43
C SER A 261 18.07 12.54 1.30
N ILE A 262 18.56 12.76 2.53
CA ILE A 262 18.84 11.66 3.47
C ILE A 262 17.56 10.98 3.95
N THR A 263 16.49 11.76 4.19
CA THR A 263 15.20 11.21 4.61
C THR A 263 14.62 10.30 3.51
N LEU A 264 14.69 10.72 2.25
CA LEU A 264 14.27 9.91 1.11
C LEU A 264 15.12 8.64 0.98
N LEU A 265 16.45 8.74 1.11
CA LEU A 265 17.32 7.56 1.06
C LEU A 265 16.96 6.56 2.16
N LEU A 266 16.73 7.03 3.39
CA LEU A 266 16.34 6.16 4.51
C LEU A 266 14.99 5.48 4.24
N ILE A 267 13.98 6.20 3.74
CA ILE A 267 12.70 5.61 3.37
C ILE A 267 12.90 4.53 2.31
N ILE A 268 13.66 4.81 1.23
CA ILE A 268 13.94 3.84 0.16
C ILE A 268 14.63 2.60 0.71
N MET A 269 15.65 2.78 1.55
CA MET A 269 16.40 1.69 2.16
C MET A 269 15.50 0.80 3.02
N VAL A 270 14.64 1.39 3.85
CA VAL A 270 13.71 0.65 4.71
C VAL A 270 12.63 -0.04 3.89
N VAL A 271 12.06 0.61 2.87
CA VAL A 271 11.09 -0.02 1.95
C VAL A 271 11.72 -1.24 1.28
N ALA A 272 12.93 -1.10 0.74
CA ALA A 272 13.65 -2.22 0.11
C ALA A 272 13.91 -3.37 1.08
N LEU A 273 14.31 -3.07 2.32
CA LEU A 273 14.53 -4.07 3.36
C LEU A 273 13.23 -4.81 3.73
N ILE A 274 12.13 -4.08 3.88
CA ILE A 274 10.81 -4.64 4.18
C ILE A 274 10.30 -5.51 3.02
N ASP A 275 10.47 -5.09 1.78
CA ASP A 275 10.07 -5.86 0.59
C ASP A 275 10.88 -7.16 0.48
N MET A 276 12.22 -7.07 0.60
CA MET A 276 13.10 -8.24 0.59
C MET A 276 12.74 -9.26 1.69
N THR A 277 12.56 -8.79 2.92
CA THR A 277 12.19 -9.67 4.05
C THR A 277 10.79 -10.27 3.88
N SER A 278 9.81 -9.47 3.44
CA SER A 278 8.45 -9.94 3.17
C SER A 278 8.40 -10.96 2.03
N GLY A 279 9.22 -10.78 0.99
CA GLY A 279 9.36 -11.72 -0.11
C GLY A 279 9.94 -13.08 0.31
N VAL A 280 10.99 -13.07 1.15
CA VAL A 280 11.57 -14.30 1.71
C VAL A 280 10.57 -15.04 2.60
N LEU A 281 9.87 -14.33 3.49
CA LEU A 281 8.86 -14.91 4.38
C LEU A 281 7.70 -15.51 3.58
N ARG A 282 7.21 -14.81 2.56
CA ARG A 282 6.14 -15.31 1.69
C ARG A 282 6.56 -16.58 0.94
N LYS A 283 7.79 -16.63 0.40
CA LYS A 283 8.30 -17.84 -0.26
C LYS A 283 8.34 -19.04 0.67
N LYS A 284 8.86 -18.89 1.90
CA LYS A 284 8.88 -19.96 2.92
C LYS A 284 7.48 -20.45 3.29
N VAL A 285 6.52 -19.52 3.40
CA VAL A 285 5.13 -19.84 3.78
C VAL A 285 4.40 -20.56 2.64
N ILE A 286 4.67 -20.21 1.39
CA ILE A 286 4.03 -20.82 0.21
C ILE A 286 4.70 -22.15 -0.19
N SER A 287 6.03 -22.28 -0.07
CA SER A 287 6.76 -23.49 -0.50
C SER A 287 6.51 -24.70 0.39
N GLY A 288 5.89 -24.53 1.56
CA GLY A 288 5.56 -25.65 2.45
C GLY A 288 6.76 -26.30 3.14
N ASP A 289 7.97 -25.74 3.00
CA ASP A 289 9.22 -26.25 3.62
C ASP A 289 9.34 -25.93 5.12
N ALA A 290 8.21 -25.83 5.84
CA ALA A 290 8.23 -25.97 7.28
C ALA A 290 8.39 -27.46 7.60
N LYS A 291 9.65 -27.92 7.57
CA LYS A 291 10.07 -29.17 8.20
C LYS A 291 9.57 -29.26 9.64
#